data_AF-A0A966DPM5-F1
#
_entry.id   AF-A0A966DPM5-F1
#
_cell.length_a   1.000
_cell.length_b   1.000
_cell.length_c   1.000
_cell.angle_alpha   90.00
_cell.angle_beta   90.00
_cell.angle_gamma   90.00
#
_symmetry.space_group_name_H-M   'P 1'
#
loop_
_entity.id
_entity.type
_entity.pdbx_description
1 polymer ?
#
loop_
_entity_poly.entity_id
_entity_poly.type
_entity_poly.pdbx_seq_one_letter_code
_entity_poly.pdbx_strand_id
1 'polypeptide(L)'
;MKSEEKNLFDRIKTMKKAGLAGKQLIPGANLFPCDAKNHLKAVLHFLQNIKQIKIDEMYCFIMYDIESNRVRNYISKYLIRKGCMRVQKSVFVACLKKENYQKIYTTLKEVSEIYENDDSILILPISEDHLNGLKVIGQNIDFELMINPPNTLII
;
A
#
# COMPACT_ATOMS: atom_id res chain seq x y z
N MET A 1 -15.45 -5.02 -30.12
CA MET A 1 -14.52 -3.99 -29.58
C MET A 1 -13.89 -3.05 -30.62
N LYS A 2 -14.27 -3.04 -31.91
CA LYS A 2 -13.69 -2.11 -32.94
C LYS A 2 -14.64 -0.97 -33.40
N SER A 3 -15.82 -0.82 -32.79
CA SER A 3 -16.87 0.10 -33.24
C SER A 3 -16.81 1.49 -32.60
N GLU A 4 -16.33 1.61 -31.36
CA GLU A 4 -16.30 2.90 -30.64
C GLU A 4 -15.18 3.84 -31.10
N GLU A 5 -13.99 3.30 -31.41
CA GLU A 5 -12.87 4.10 -31.94
C GLU A 5 -13.23 4.81 -33.25
N LYS A 6 -13.96 4.13 -34.15
CA LYS A 6 -14.42 4.75 -35.41
C LYS A 6 -15.31 5.96 -35.15
N ASN A 7 -16.20 5.88 -34.15
CA ASN A 7 -17.15 6.95 -33.83
C ASN A 7 -16.45 8.19 -33.23
N LEU A 8 -15.39 7.99 -32.46
CA LEU A 8 -14.60 9.09 -31.90
C LEU A 8 -13.81 9.84 -32.98
N PHE A 9 -13.18 9.10 -33.90
CA PHE A 9 -12.41 9.69 -34.99
C PHE A 9 -13.27 10.54 -35.92
N ASP A 10 -14.46 10.07 -36.27
CA ASP A 10 -15.39 10.81 -37.13
C ASP A 10 -15.90 12.08 -36.45
N ARG A 11 -16.16 12.03 -35.14
CA ARG A 11 -16.52 13.21 -34.33
C ARG A 11 -15.40 14.24 -34.30
N ILE A 12 -14.16 13.82 -34.06
CA ILE A 12 -12.99 14.73 -34.02
C ILE A 12 -12.75 15.36 -35.40
N LYS A 13 -12.91 14.60 -36.49
CA LYS A 13 -12.76 15.07 -37.86
C LYS A 13 -13.83 16.12 -38.22
N THR A 14 -15.04 15.94 -37.71
CA THR A 14 -16.16 16.88 -37.86
C THR A 14 -15.91 18.15 -37.06
N MET A 15 -15.45 18.04 -35.81
CA MET A 15 -15.10 19.19 -34.96
C MET A 15 -13.93 20.01 -35.54
N LYS A 16 -12.95 19.37 -36.18
CA LYS A 16 -11.85 20.06 -36.87
C LYS A 16 -12.32 20.82 -38.12
N LYS A 17 -13.27 20.25 -38.88
CA LYS A 17 -13.86 20.89 -40.07
C LYS A 17 -14.76 22.09 -39.73
N ALA A 18 -15.42 22.07 -38.58
CA ALA A 18 -16.33 23.12 -38.15
C ALA A 18 -15.63 24.44 -37.73
N GLY A 19 -14.29 24.44 -37.62
CA GLY A 19 -13.54 25.53 -37.00
C GLY A 19 -13.79 25.56 -35.49
N LEU A 20 -12.74 25.54 -34.68
CA LEU A 20 -12.84 25.69 -33.23
C LEU A 20 -13.12 27.16 -32.89
N ALA A 21 -14.33 27.63 -33.20
CA ALA A 21 -14.81 28.93 -32.74
C ALA A 21 -15.04 28.85 -31.23
N GLY A 22 -14.20 29.58 -30.48
CA GLY A 22 -14.23 29.61 -29.02
C GLY A 22 -15.62 29.96 -28.49
N LYS A 23 -16.17 29.09 -27.64
CA LYS A 23 -17.42 29.35 -26.95
C LYS A 23 -17.11 30.17 -25.69
N GLN A 24 -17.87 31.26 -25.51
CA GLN A 24 -17.79 32.18 -24.38
C GLN A 24 -17.82 31.45 -23.03
N LEU A 25 -16.94 31.92 -22.14
CA LEU A 25 -16.80 31.50 -20.77
C LEU A 25 -18.06 31.84 -19.96
N ILE A 26 -18.55 30.84 -19.23
CA ILE A 26 -19.56 30.97 -18.18
C ILE A 26 -18.91 31.80 -17.05
N PRO A 27 -19.53 32.87 -16.51
CA PRO A 27 -18.93 33.62 -15.41
C PRO A 27 -18.96 32.76 -14.14
N GLY A 28 -17.81 32.25 -13.70
CA GLY A 28 -17.68 31.57 -12.40
C GLY A 28 -16.63 30.46 -12.28
N ALA A 29 -16.04 29.97 -13.37
CA ALA A 29 -15.03 28.91 -13.30
C ALA A 29 -13.60 29.48 -13.39
N ASN A 30 -13.16 30.20 -12.36
CA ASN A 30 -11.73 30.43 -12.15
C ASN A 30 -11.13 29.16 -11.56
N LEU A 31 -10.66 28.24 -12.42
CA LEU A 31 -9.51 27.43 -12.07
C LEU A 31 -8.76 27.02 -13.34
N PHE A 32 -7.56 27.58 -13.46
CA PHE A 32 -6.49 27.32 -14.43
C PHE A 32 -6.54 28.10 -15.76
N PRO A 33 -5.64 29.09 -15.96
CA PRO A 33 -5.39 29.70 -17.27
C PRO A 33 -4.88 28.63 -18.25
N CYS A 34 -5.65 28.42 -19.31
CA CYS A 34 -5.44 27.38 -20.31
C CYS A 34 -4.36 27.76 -21.33
N ASP A 35 -3.10 27.63 -20.93
CA ASP A 35 -2.00 27.40 -21.88
C ASP A 35 -1.79 25.89 -22.01
N ALA A 36 -1.88 25.34 -23.22
CA ALA A 36 -1.72 23.91 -23.46
C ALA A 36 -0.37 23.34 -22.94
N LYS A 37 0.66 24.21 -22.83
CA LYS A 37 1.96 23.88 -22.20
C LYS A 37 1.86 23.71 -20.68
N ASN A 38 0.93 24.41 -20.02
CA ASN A 38 0.72 24.33 -18.58
C ASN A 38 -0.06 23.09 -18.17
N HIS A 39 -0.98 22.59 -19.01
CA HIS A 39 -1.68 21.33 -18.73
C HIS A 39 -0.74 20.12 -18.75
N LEU A 40 0.15 20.02 -19.73
CA LEU A 40 1.14 18.93 -19.72
C LEU A 40 2.08 19.03 -18.53
N LYS A 41 2.49 20.25 -18.15
CA LYS A 41 3.31 20.49 -16.96
C LYS A 41 2.56 20.15 -15.67
N ALA A 42 1.27 20.47 -15.58
CA ALA A 42 0.42 20.13 -14.44
C ALA A 42 0.15 18.62 -14.35
N VAL A 43 -0.08 17.95 -15.48
CA VAL A 43 -0.22 16.49 -15.54
C VAL A 43 1.10 15.81 -15.20
N LEU A 44 2.23 16.27 -15.74
CA LEU A 44 3.55 15.73 -15.39
C LEU A 44 3.88 15.96 -13.92
N HIS A 45 3.57 17.14 -13.36
CA HIS A 45 3.74 17.43 -11.95
C HIS A 45 2.81 16.58 -11.07
N PHE A 46 1.56 16.35 -11.50
CA PHE A 46 0.63 15.45 -10.84
C PHE A 46 1.12 14.00 -10.85
N LEU A 47 1.60 13.50 -11.99
CA LEU A 47 2.19 12.17 -12.13
C LEU A 47 3.50 12.01 -11.34
N GLN A 48 4.32 13.06 -11.28
CA GLN A 48 5.52 13.10 -10.44
C GLN A 48 5.18 13.15 -8.95
N ASN A 49 4.11 13.85 -8.57
CA ASN A 49 3.59 13.86 -7.20
C ASN A 49 2.93 12.53 -6.81
N ILE A 50 2.33 11.80 -7.75
CA ILE A 50 1.87 10.42 -7.53
C ILE A 50 3.06 9.49 -7.27
N LYS A 51 4.18 9.64 -7.99
CA LYS A 51 5.43 8.92 -7.67
C LYS A 51 6.00 9.28 -6.29
N GLN A 52 5.65 10.45 -5.75
CA GLN A 52 6.02 10.91 -4.40
C GLN A 52 5.03 10.50 -3.32
N ILE A 53 3.93 9.81 -3.66
CA ILE A 53 3.20 8.99 -2.69
C ILE A 53 4.14 7.83 -2.35
N LYS A 54 5.10 8.12 -1.47
CA LYS A 54 5.87 7.10 -0.78
C LYS A 54 4.85 6.21 -0.10
N ILE A 55 4.73 4.98 -0.60
CA ILE A 55 4.30 3.87 0.21
C ILE A 55 5.43 3.74 1.25
N ASP A 56 5.35 4.50 2.36
CA ASP A 56 6.29 4.39 3.50
C ASP A 56 6.04 3.10 4.29
N GLU A 57 5.01 2.36 3.88
CA GLU A 57 4.57 1.11 4.45
C GLU A 57 5.33 -0.04 3.78
N MET A 58 5.86 -0.92 4.61
CA MET A 58 6.52 -2.14 4.19
C MET A 58 5.81 -3.32 4.83
N TYR A 59 5.80 -4.44 4.11
CA TYR A 59 5.39 -5.70 4.71
C TYR A 59 6.55 -6.31 5.47
N CYS A 60 6.27 -6.90 6.62
CA CYS A 60 7.24 -7.71 7.33
C CYS A 60 6.62 -8.93 7.99
N PHE A 61 7.39 -10.01 8.02
CA PHE A 61 7.17 -11.15 8.90
C PHE A 61 7.92 -10.94 10.20
N ILE A 62 7.26 -11.26 11.32
CA ILE A 62 7.89 -11.36 12.63
C ILE A 62 7.66 -12.78 13.12
N MET A 63 8.74 -13.52 13.26
CA MET A 63 8.76 -14.91 13.70
C MET A 63 9.59 -15.01 14.97
N TYR A 64 9.23 -15.91 15.87
CA TYR A 64 10.04 -16.15 17.04
C TYR A 64 10.04 -17.61 17.46
N ASP A 65 11.11 -18.01 18.12
CA ASP A 65 11.17 -19.21 18.93
C ASP A 65 11.49 -18.78 20.36
N ILE A 66 10.46 -18.78 21.21
CA ILE A 66 10.53 -18.34 22.60
C ILE A 66 9.99 -19.46 23.48
N GLU A 67 10.83 -19.95 24.38
CA GLU A 67 10.49 -21.04 25.29
C GLU A 67 9.49 -20.59 26.36
N SER A 68 9.75 -19.43 26.98
CA SER A 68 8.93 -18.92 28.07
C SER A 68 7.54 -18.48 27.60
N ASN A 69 6.52 -19.22 28.05
CA ASN A 69 5.10 -18.90 27.81
C ASN A 69 4.74 -17.47 28.24
N ARG A 70 5.35 -16.98 29.33
CA ARG A 70 5.10 -15.64 29.87
C ARG A 70 5.63 -14.57 28.91
N VAL A 71 6.89 -14.67 28.51
CA VAL A 71 7.55 -13.74 27.59
C VAL A 71 6.84 -13.73 26.24
N ARG A 72 6.55 -14.92 25.70
CA ARG A 72 5.78 -15.07 24.44
C ARG A 72 4.44 -14.34 24.48
N ASN A 73 3.71 -14.45 25.58
CA ASN A 73 2.42 -13.76 25.74
C ASN A 73 2.57 -12.24 25.79
N TYR A 74 3.62 -11.71 26.43
CA TYR A 74 3.88 -10.27 26.44
C TYR A 74 4.24 -9.75 25.05
N ILE A 75 5.16 -10.41 24.34
CA ILE A 75 5.57 -10.05 22.98
C ILE A 75 4.37 -10.14 22.03
N SER A 76 3.58 -11.22 22.10
CA SER A 76 2.37 -11.36 21.28
C SER A 76 1.39 -10.21 21.50
N LYS A 77 1.13 -9.81 22.75
CA LYS A 77 0.24 -8.68 23.06
C LYS A 77 0.80 -7.36 22.55
N TYR A 78 2.11 -7.15 22.68
CA TYR A 78 2.79 -5.96 22.15
C TYR A 78 2.63 -5.86 20.63
N LEU A 79 2.92 -6.94 19.90
CA LEU A 79 2.82 -6.99 18.44
C LEU A 79 1.40 -6.71 17.94
N ILE A 80 0.38 -7.32 18.57
CA ILE A 80 -1.02 -7.07 18.24
C ILE A 80 -1.39 -5.59 18.44
N ARG A 81 -0.96 -4.99 19.55
CA ARG A 81 -1.19 -3.55 19.83
C ARG A 81 -0.48 -2.62 18.84
N LYS A 82 0.59 -3.09 18.19
CA LYS A 82 1.32 -2.35 17.15
C LYS A 82 0.74 -2.54 15.74
N GLY A 83 -0.38 -3.24 15.62
CA GLY A 83 -1.01 -3.51 14.32
C GLY A 83 -0.40 -4.69 13.58
N CYS A 84 0.40 -5.53 14.27
CA CYS A 84 0.86 -6.79 13.69
C CYS A 84 -0.22 -7.85 13.87
N MET A 85 -0.55 -8.53 12.78
CA MET A 85 -1.55 -9.56 12.76
C MET A 85 -0.91 -10.93 13.00
N ARG A 86 -1.53 -11.73 13.87
CA ARG A 86 -1.06 -13.07 14.17
C ARG A 86 -1.62 -14.07 13.17
N VAL A 87 -0.74 -14.80 12.48
CA VAL A 87 -1.11 -15.77 11.44
C VAL A 87 -0.85 -17.22 11.85
N GLN A 88 0.14 -17.43 12.72
CA GLN A 88 0.37 -18.70 13.41
C GLN A 88 0.78 -18.43 14.86
N LYS A 89 0.94 -19.50 15.66
CA LYS A 89 1.29 -19.38 17.09
C LYS A 89 2.53 -18.50 17.30
N SER A 90 3.53 -18.61 16.45
CA SER A 90 4.79 -17.85 16.57
C SER A 90 5.13 -17.03 15.32
N VAL A 91 4.13 -16.70 14.51
CA VAL A 91 4.31 -15.96 13.25
C VAL A 91 3.29 -14.83 13.14
N PHE A 92 3.80 -13.65 12.80
CA PHE A 92 3.03 -12.43 12.61
C PHE A 92 3.36 -11.82 11.25
N VAL A 93 2.38 -11.15 10.66
CA VAL A 93 2.51 -10.33 9.46
C VAL A 93 2.03 -8.92 9.77
N ALA A 94 2.72 -7.93 9.25
CA ALA A 94 2.32 -6.53 9.43
C ALA A 94 2.63 -5.72 8.17
N CYS A 95 1.78 -4.73 7.90
CA CYS A 95 2.06 -3.62 6.99
C CYS A 95 2.39 -2.41 7.87
N LEU A 96 3.65 -1.99 7.89
CA LEU A 96 4.15 -0.99 8.85
C LEU A 96 4.91 0.11 8.15
N LYS A 97 4.71 1.34 8.61
CA LYS A 97 5.60 2.45 8.29
C LYS A 97 7.02 2.17 8.75
N LYS A 98 8.02 2.71 8.03
CA LYS A 98 9.43 2.53 8.35
C LYS A 98 9.78 2.87 9.81
N GLU A 99 9.19 3.93 10.35
CA GLU A 99 9.39 4.30 11.75
C GLU A 99 8.88 3.25 12.73
N ASN A 100 7.70 2.67 12.46
CA ASN A 100 7.10 1.66 13.33
C ASN A 100 7.87 0.35 13.28
N TYR A 101 8.34 -0.03 12.09
CA TYR A 101 9.24 -1.17 11.92
C TYR A 101 10.49 -1.02 12.78
N GLN A 102 11.18 0.13 12.70
CA GLN A 102 12.38 0.39 13.50
C GLN A 102 12.09 0.39 15.01
N LYS A 103 10.98 1.00 15.43
CA LYS A 103 10.56 0.99 16.84
C LYS A 103 10.33 -0.44 17.35
N ILE A 104 9.67 -1.29 16.57
CA ILE A 104 9.44 -2.69 16.94
C ILE A 104 10.75 -3.46 17.03
N TYR A 105 11.64 -3.30 16.04
CA TYR A 105 12.97 -3.93 16.05
C TYR A 105 13.75 -3.56 17.31
N THR A 106 13.87 -2.26 17.62
CA THR A 106 14.59 -1.79 18.80
C THR A 106 13.97 -2.33 20.09
N THR A 107 12.63 -2.26 20.24
CA THR A 107 11.97 -2.80 21.44
C THR A 107 12.21 -4.30 21.61
N LEU A 108 12.12 -5.08 20.54
CA LEU A 108 12.33 -6.53 20.63
C LEU A 108 13.80 -6.87 20.93
N LYS A 109 14.75 -6.09 20.41
CA LYS A 109 16.17 -6.22 20.73
C LYS A 109 16.44 -5.94 22.22
N GLU A 110 15.94 -4.83 22.73
CA GLU A 110 16.07 -4.47 24.16
C GLU A 110 15.45 -5.54 25.07
N VAL A 111 14.26 -6.04 24.71
CA VAL A 111 13.62 -7.14 25.43
C VAL A 111 14.51 -8.38 25.42
N SER A 112 15.07 -8.77 24.28
CA SER A 112 15.96 -9.93 24.18
C SER A 112 17.21 -9.80 25.06
N GLU A 113 17.81 -8.60 25.11
CA GLU A 113 19.00 -8.32 25.92
C GLU A 113 18.72 -8.36 27.43
N ILE A 114 17.56 -7.86 27.86
CA ILE A 114 17.17 -7.83 29.29
C ILE A 114 16.99 -9.25 29.85
N TYR A 115 16.48 -10.17 29.02
CA TYR A 115 16.15 -11.51 29.48
C TYR A 115 17.32 -12.49 29.40
N GLU A 116 18.47 -12.13 28.81
CA GLU A 116 19.63 -13.04 28.58
C GLU A 116 19.21 -14.43 28.05
N ASN A 117 18.11 -14.49 27.30
CA ASN A 117 17.58 -15.73 26.79
C ASN A 117 18.22 -16.04 25.43
N ASP A 118 18.54 -17.31 25.20
CA ASP A 118 18.92 -17.84 23.87
C ASP A 118 17.71 -17.96 22.90
N ASP A 119 16.63 -17.23 23.16
CA ASP A 119 15.44 -17.17 22.32
C ASP A 119 15.77 -16.46 21.00
N SER A 120 15.16 -16.90 19.90
CA SER A 120 15.39 -16.30 18.58
C SER A 120 14.18 -15.50 18.10
N ILE A 121 14.42 -14.30 17.59
CA ILE A 121 13.38 -13.46 16.97
C ILE A 121 13.89 -13.04 15.60
N LEU A 122 13.12 -13.36 14.55
CA LEU A 122 13.41 -13.00 13.17
C LEU A 122 12.40 -11.94 12.72
N ILE A 123 12.92 -10.86 12.13
CA ILE A 123 12.12 -9.82 11.51
C ILE A 123 12.56 -9.70 10.06
N LEU A 124 11.70 -10.16 9.14
CA LEU A 124 11.98 -10.22 7.72
C LEU A 124 11.12 -9.19 6.97
N PRO A 125 11.69 -8.08 6.48
CA PRO A 125 10.99 -7.23 5.53
C PRO A 125 10.85 -7.96 4.19
N ILE A 126 9.67 -7.86 3.58
CA ILE A 126 9.37 -8.49 2.29
C ILE A 126 8.74 -7.45 1.37
N SER A 127 8.97 -7.59 0.06
CA SER A 127 8.22 -6.82 -0.92
C SER A 127 6.82 -7.38 -1.10
N GLU A 128 5.90 -6.54 -1.58
CA GLU A 128 4.53 -6.92 -1.89
C GLU A 128 4.47 -8.09 -2.91
N ASP A 129 5.32 -8.08 -3.93
CA ASP A 129 5.38 -9.14 -4.94
C ASP A 129 5.65 -10.53 -4.33
N HIS A 130 6.59 -10.62 -3.38
CA HIS A 130 6.89 -11.87 -2.70
C HIS A 130 5.78 -12.30 -1.75
N LEU A 131 5.09 -11.33 -1.13
CA LEU A 131 3.98 -11.60 -0.24
C LEU A 131 2.75 -12.12 -1.00
N ASN A 132 2.47 -11.58 -2.18
CA ASN A 132 1.41 -12.07 -3.07
C ASN A 132 1.67 -13.50 -3.56
N GLY A 133 2.94 -13.90 -3.63
CA GLY A 133 3.35 -15.27 -3.96
C GLY A 133 3.26 -16.26 -2.78
N LEU A 134 2.86 -15.82 -1.58
CA LEU A 134 2.78 -16.68 -0.41
C LEU A 134 1.74 -17.79 -0.61
N LYS A 135 2.19 -19.04 -0.49
CA LYS A 135 1.32 -20.21 -0.54
C LYS A 135 1.13 -20.77 0.85
N VAL A 136 -0.12 -20.98 1.25
CA VAL A 136 -0.50 -21.60 2.52
C VAL A 136 -1.01 -23.00 2.26
N ILE A 137 -0.54 -23.97 3.04
CA ILE A 137 -1.02 -25.35 3.03
C ILE A 137 -1.72 -25.60 4.38
N GLY A 138 -2.97 -26.03 4.37
CA GLY A 138 -3.76 -26.29 5.59
C GLY A 138 -5.03 -25.45 5.67
N GLN A 139 -5.41 -25.00 6.88
CA GLN A 139 -6.57 -24.13 7.10
C GLN A 139 -6.47 -22.86 6.25
N ASN A 140 -7.59 -22.44 5.66
CA ASN A 140 -7.70 -21.23 4.85
C ASN A 140 -7.39 -20.01 5.71
N ILE A 141 -6.19 -19.46 5.51
CA ILE A 141 -5.87 -18.09 5.92
C ILE A 141 -5.89 -17.30 4.62
N ASP A 142 -6.96 -16.55 4.38
CA ASP A 142 -7.10 -15.72 3.18
C ASP A 142 -6.22 -14.48 3.33
N PHE A 143 -4.92 -14.64 3.08
CA PHE A 143 -3.94 -13.55 3.09
C PHE A 143 -4.26 -12.48 2.03
N GLU A 144 -4.92 -12.86 0.93
CA GLU A 144 -5.25 -11.99 -0.19
C GLU A 144 -6.14 -10.81 0.22
N LEU A 145 -7.14 -11.04 1.08
CA LEU A 145 -7.98 -9.98 1.66
C LEU A 145 -7.21 -9.06 2.63
N MET A 146 -6.08 -9.52 3.15
CA MET A 146 -5.31 -8.82 4.19
C MET A 146 -4.18 -7.96 3.61
N ILE A 147 -3.65 -8.36 2.45
CA ILE A 147 -2.60 -7.63 1.72
C ILE A 147 -3.23 -6.52 0.87
N ASN A 148 -4.38 -6.79 0.25
CA ASN A 148 -5.12 -5.81 -0.53
C ASN A 148 -6.60 -5.83 -0.12
N PRO A 149 -6.98 -5.12 0.96
CA PRO A 149 -8.38 -5.03 1.34
C PRO A 149 -9.17 -4.41 0.18
N PRO A 150 -10.25 -5.04 -0.30
CA PRO A 150 -11.02 -4.51 -1.42
C PRO A 150 -11.58 -3.13 -1.05
N ASN A 151 -11.40 -2.14 -1.93
CA ASN A 151 -11.92 -0.78 -1.77
C ASN A 151 -13.46 -0.71 -1.70
N THR A 152 -14.15 -1.83 -1.83
CA THR A 152 -15.61 -1.91 -1.82
C THR A 152 -16.02 -3.12 -1.01
N LEU A 153 -16.62 -2.83 0.14
CA LEU A 153 -17.29 -3.81 0.99
C LEU A 153 -18.76 -3.79 0.56
N ILE A 154 -19.23 -4.86 -0.09
CA ILE A 154 -20.65 -5.01 -0.43
C ILE A 154 -21.33 -5.61 0.78
N ILE A 155 -22.24 -4.85 1.39
CA ILE A 155 -23.10 -5.26 2.51
C ILE A 155 -24.50 -5.50 1.97
#